data_AF-A0A938CYY5-F1
#
_entry.id   AF-A0A938CYY5-F1
#
_cell.length_a   1.000
_cell.length_b   1.000
_cell.length_c   1.000
_cell.angle_alpha   90.00
_cell.angle_beta   90.00
_cell.angle_gamma   90.00
#
_symmetry.space_group_name_H-M   'P 1'
#
loop_
_entity.id
_entity.type
_entity.pdbx_description
1 polymer ?
#
loop_
_entity_poly.entity_id
_entity_poly.type
_entity_poly.pdbx_seq_one_letter_code
_entity_poly.pdbx_strand_id
1 'polypeptide(L)'
;MMLPPAIVTLTLNPAIDLSYEVDALVPTQKLRTPAESLYPGGGGINVARMLARLGREATCVYMAGGETGPTFAALLAERGLKATCVPTRGATRIATTVLETGSGKEFRLTPPGPDVSETEWRACLDTLARLQLRSRNLGEPARDRFQAGQEADPHFHRRHPFLHGRPPRPAGVQDRPKRMAQADTGVPPEAGCRDPLYSGRRGRTGQRAARLVS
;
A
#
# COMPACT_ATOMS: atom_id res chain seq x y z
N MET A 1 -2.87 -32.06 -23.16
CA MET A 1 -1.79 -31.43 -22.39
C MET A 1 -1.93 -29.93 -22.50
N MET A 2 -1.95 -29.17 -21.39
CA MET A 2 -1.88 -27.70 -21.46
C MET A 2 -0.47 -27.28 -21.89
N LEU A 3 -0.38 -26.34 -22.83
CA LEU A 3 0.90 -25.73 -23.21
C LEU A 3 1.46 -24.91 -22.03
N PRO A 4 2.78 -24.89 -21.81
CA PRO A 4 3.39 -24.09 -20.75
C PRO A 4 3.12 -22.60 -20.97
N PRO A 5 2.91 -21.80 -19.90
CA PRO A 5 2.65 -20.38 -20.02
C PRO A 5 3.83 -19.65 -20.67
N ALA A 6 3.53 -18.74 -21.60
CA ALA A 6 4.55 -17.97 -22.31
C ALA A 6 5.29 -16.98 -21.41
N ILE A 7 4.59 -16.41 -20.42
CA ILE A 7 5.13 -15.48 -19.43
C ILE A 7 4.53 -15.81 -18.07
N VAL A 8 5.39 -15.88 -17.05
CA VAL A 8 4.99 -16.04 -15.65
C VAL A 8 5.57 -14.89 -14.84
N THR A 9 4.75 -14.27 -14.03
CA THR A 9 5.16 -13.22 -13.09
C THR A 9 5.02 -13.73 -11.67
N LEU A 10 6.02 -13.50 -10.83
CA LEU A 10 6.01 -13.92 -9.43
C LEU A 10 5.87 -12.71 -8.50
N THR A 11 4.99 -12.80 -7.50
CA THR A 11 4.83 -11.79 -6.44
C THR A 11 4.83 -12.44 -5.07
N LEU A 12 5.99 -12.43 -4.39
CA LEU A 12 6.16 -13.04 -3.06
C LEU A 12 5.54 -12.21 -1.92
N ASN A 13 5.40 -10.89 -2.10
CA ASN A 13 4.87 -9.99 -1.08
C ASN A 13 3.84 -9.01 -1.69
N PRO A 14 2.68 -9.53 -2.15
CA PRO A 14 1.63 -8.69 -2.71
C PRO A 14 1.03 -7.77 -1.65
N ALA A 15 0.31 -6.76 -2.10
CA ALA A 15 -0.38 -5.82 -1.24
C ALA A 15 -1.78 -5.53 -1.78
N ILE A 16 -2.73 -5.31 -0.90
CA ILE A 16 -3.95 -4.59 -1.26
C ILE A 16 -3.59 -3.10 -1.22
N ASP A 17 -3.53 -2.46 -2.38
CA ASP A 17 -3.28 -1.03 -2.50
C ASP A 17 -4.60 -0.29 -2.22
N LEU A 18 -4.69 0.30 -1.04
CA LEU A 18 -5.81 1.09 -0.57
C LEU A 18 -5.51 2.58 -0.79
N SER A 19 -6.39 3.28 -1.48
CA SER A 19 -6.23 4.71 -1.76
C SER A 19 -7.38 5.53 -1.22
N TYR A 20 -7.03 6.65 -0.58
CA TYR A 20 -7.96 7.64 -0.05
C TYR A 20 -7.66 9.03 -0.63
N GLU A 21 -8.71 9.83 -0.78
CA GLU A 21 -8.62 11.25 -1.06
C GLU A 21 -9.20 12.03 0.12
N VAL A 22 -8.46 13.02 0.62
CA VAL A 22 -8.88 13.91 1.70
C VAL A 22 -8.53 15.34 1.35
N ASP A 23 -9.30 16.30 1.87
CA ASP A 23 -9.01 17.72 1.63
C ASP A 23 -7.69 18.14 2.31
N ALA A 24 -7.58 17.83 3.61
CA ALA A 24 -6.40 18.07 4.43
C ALA A 24 -6.16 16.90 5.40
N LEU A 25 -4.91 16.48 5.58
CA LEU A 25 -4.47 15.49 6.55
C LEU A 25 -4.12 16.19 7.87
N VAL A 26 -5.13 16.33 8.75
CA VAL A 26 -4.97 17.07 10.01
C VAL A 26 -4.73 16.10 11.18
N PRO A 27 -3.64 16.28 11.96
CA PRO A 27 -3.40 15.48 13.16
C PRO A 27 -4.59 15.49 14.12
N THR A 28 -4.82 14.36 14.79
CA THR A 28 -5.85 14.14 15.82
C THR A 28 -7.31 14.34 15.39
N GLN A 29 -7.58 14.64 14.11
CA GLN A 29 -8.92 14.79 13.58
C GLN A 29 -9.40 13.54 12.84
N LYS A 30 -10.70 13.23 12.99
CA LYS A 30 -11.35 12.19 12.19
C LYS A 30 -11.61 12.73 10.79
N LEU A 31 -10.90 12.19 9.81
CA LEU A 31 -11.07 12.53 8.41
C LEU A 31 -12.14 11.64 7.78
N ARG A 32 -12.99 12.23 6.94
CA ARG A 32 -13.97 11.49 6.13
C ARG A 32 -13.52 11.54 4.68
N THR A 33 -13.44 10.38 4.05
CA THR A 33 -13.08 10.25 2.65
C THR A 33 -14.36 10.10 1.82
N PRO A 34 -14.49 10.79 0.69
CA PRO A 34 -15.68 10.68 -0.17
C PRO A 34 -15.71 9.34 -0.92
N ALA A 35 -14.54 8.75 -1.17
CA ALA A 35 -14.38 7.46 -1.80
C ALA A 35 -13.13 6.75 -1.28
N GLU A 36 -13.13 5.44 -1.41
CA GLU A 36 -11.95 4.59 -1.24
C GLU A 36 -11.79 3.71 -2.46
N SER A 37 -10.54 3.35 -2.76
CA SER A 37 -10.26 2.43 -3.85
C SER A 37 -9.29 1.35 -3.41
N LEU A 38 -9.63 0.11 -3.75
CA LEU A 38 -8.81 -1.07 -3.48
C LEU A 38 -8.29 -1.66 -4.80
N TYR A 39 -7.00 -1.94 -4.87
CA TYR A 39 -6.37 -2.56 -6.02
C TYR A 39 -5.45 -3.71 -5.62
N PRO A 40 -5.37 -4.79 -6.43
CA PRO A 40 -4.37 -5.83 -6.21
C PRO A 40 -3.00 -5.30 -6.66
N GLY A 41 -2.13 -5.06 -5.69
CA GLY A 41 -0.79 -4.52 -5.84
C GLY A 41 0.32 -5.58 -5.79
N GLY A 42 1.51 -5.17 -6.21
CA GLY A 42 2.72 -5.98 -6.25
C GLY A 42 3.38 -5.98 -7.62
N GLY A 43 4.71 -6.05 -7.66
CA GLY A 43 5.50 -5.87 -8.89
C GLY A 43 5.10 -6.85 -10.00
N GLY A 44 5.06 -8.15 -9.71
CA GLY A 44 4.66 -9.16 -10.69
C GLY A 44 3.21 -8.99 -11.17
N ILE A 45 2.29 -8.66 -10.26
CA ILE A 45 0.89 -8.36 -10.61
C ILE A 45 0.80 -7.16 -11.55
N ASN A 46 1.54 -6.09 -11.27
CA ASN A 46 1.56 -4.90 -12.13
C ASN A 46 2.15 -5.19 -13.51
N VAL A 47 3.19 -6.02 -13.59
CA VAL A 47 3.75 -6.49 -14.87
C VAL A 47 2.71 -7.29 -15.65
N ALA A 48 2.01 -8.24 -15.02
CA ALA A 48 0.98 -9.02 -15.68
C ALA A 48 -0.19 -8.15 -16.19
N ARG A 49 -0.62 -7.17 -15.39
CA ARG A 49 -1.62 -6.17 -15.82
C ARG A 49 -1.16 -5.37 -17.03
N MET A 50 0.10 -4.94 -17.04
CA MET A 50 0.69 -4.23 -18.18
C MET A 50 0.70 -5.13 -19.43
N LEU A 51 1.14 -6.38 -19.30
CA LEU A 51 1.15 -7.34 -20.41
C LEU A 51 -0.26 -7.55 -20.97
N ALA A 52 -1.26 -7.73 -20.10
CA ALA A 52 -2.66 -7.86 -20.52
C ALA A 52 -3.14 -6.65 -21.35
N ARG A 53 -2.78 -5.43 -20.94
CA ARG A 53 -3.08 -4.20 -21.70
C ARG A 53 -2.37 -4.13 -23.06
N LEU A 54 -1.23 -4.80 -23.19
CA LEU A 54 -0.48 -4.91 -24.45
C LEU A 54 -0.94 -6.12 -25.30
N GLY A 55 -2.04 -6.78 -24.96
CA GLY A 55 -2.54 -7.95 -25.68
C GLY A 55 -1.64 -9.19 -25.51
N ARG A 56 -0.90 -9.27 -24.40
CA ARG A 56 -0.07 -10.43 -24.04
C ARG A 56 -0.65 -11.05 -22.77
N GLU A 57 -0.78 -12.37 -22.75
CA GLU A 57 -1.17 -13.06 -21.53
C GLU A 57 0.05 -13.38 -20.65
N ALA A 58 -0.12 -13.27 -19.35
CA ALA A 58 0.82 -13.74 -18.34
C ALA A 58 0.07 -14.49 -17.24
N THR A 59 0.70 -15.53 -16.68
CA THR A 59 0.21 -16.22 -15.50
C THR A 59 0.85 -15.62 -14.25
N CYS A 60 0.03 -15.06 -13.37
CA CYS A 60 0.46 -14.52 -12.08
C CYS A 60 0.60 -15.63 -11.05
N VAL A 61 1.81 -15.87 -10.53
CA VAL A 61 2.00 -16.64 -9.30
C VAL A 61 2.20 -15.64 -8.16
N TYR A 62 1.44 -15.77 -7.08
CA TYR A 62 1.53 -14.85 -5.95
C TYR A 62 1.29 -15.55 -4.62
N MET A 63 1.88 -15.02 -3.54
CA MET A 63 1.71 -15.53 -2.18
C MET A 63 0.72 -14.66 -1.42
N ALA A 64 -0.42 -15.20 -1.00
CA ALA A 64 -1.43 -14.42 -0.27
C ALA A 64 -2.13 -15.29 0.78
N GLY A 65 -2.56 -14.65 1.85
CA GLY A 65 -2.98 -15.39 3.03
C GLY A 65 -3.65 -14.56 4.09
N GLY A 66 -3.91 -15.22 5.22
CA GLY A 66 -4.66 -14.68 6.35
C GLY A 66 -6.03 -14.14 5.96
N GLU A 67 -6.56 -13.22 6.77
CA GLU A 67 -7.91 -12.66 6.61
C GLU A 67 -8.08 -11.83 5.33
N THR A 68 -7.01 -11.17 4.86
CA THR A 68 -7.03 -10.31 3.68
C THR A 68 -6.72 -11.04 2.37
N GLY A 69 -6.25 -12.29 2.44
CA GLY A 69 -5.95 -13.11 1.25
C GLY A 69 -7.15 -13.31 0.32
N PRO A 70 -8.34 -13.67 0.83
CA PRO A 70 -9.55 -13.79 0.00
C PRO A 70 -9.93 -12.49 -0.70
N THR A 71 -9.83 -11.35 0.00
CA THR A 71 -10.08 -10.02 -0.58
C THR A 71 -9.10 -9.73 -1.73
N PHE A 72 -7.82 -10.02 -1.54
CA PHE A 72 -6.83 -9.87 -2.60
C PHE A 72 -7.15 -10.75 -3.82
N ALA A 73 -7.55 -12.00 -3.61
CA ALA A 73 -7.92 -12.92 -4.68
C ALA A 73 -9.15 -12.43 -5.47
N ALA A 74 -10.17 -11.90 -4.78
CA ALA A 74 -11.35 -11.32 -5.43
C ALA A 74 -10.97 -10.10 -6.29
N LEU A 75 -10.18 -9.17 -5.75
CA LEU A 75 -9.68 -7.99 -6.48
C LEU A 75 -8.88 -8.37 -7.73
N LEU A 76 -8.12 -9.48 -7.67
CA LEU A 76 -7.36 -9.98 -8.81
C LEU A 76 -8.26 -10.62 -9.87
N ALA A 77 -9.28 -11.38 -9.45
CA ALA A 77 -10.24 -12.03 -10.34
C ALA A 77 -11.07 -11.01 -11.15
N GLU A 78 -11.49 -9.92 -10.53
CA GLU A 78 -12.17 -8.79 -11.20
C GLU A 78 -11.37 -8.20 -12.38
N ARG A 79 -10.06 -8.44 -12.43
CA ARG A 79 -9.15 -7.88 -13.43
C ARG A 79 -8.85 -8.86 -14.57
N GLY A 80 -9.47 -10.05 -14.53
CA GLY A 80 -9.37 -11.06 -15.59
C GLY A 80 -7.95 -11.62 -15.78
N LEU A 81 -7.09 -11.52 -14.76
CA LEU A 81 -5.73 -12.05 -14.84
C LEU A 81 -5.74 -13.55 -14.55
N LYS A 82 -5.02 -14.32 -15.37
CA LYS A 82 -4.73 -15.73 -15.07
C LYS A 82 -3.81 -15.77 -13.85
N ALA A 83 -4.23 -16.40 -12.77
CA ALA A 83 -3.49 -16.36 -11.52
C ALA A 83 -3.53 -17.67 -10.74
N THR A 84 -2.44 -17.93 -10.03
CA THR A 84 -2.23 -19.07 -9.13
C THR A 84 -1.80 -18.53 -7.78
N CYS A 85 -2.66 -18.71 -6.77
CA CYS A 85 -2.35 -18.35 -5.39
C CYS A 85 -1.53 -19.45 -4.72
N VAL A 86 -0.47 -19.07 -4.02
CA VAL A 86 0.25 -19.90 -3.05
C VAL A 86 -0.16 -19.41 -1.66
N PRO A 87 -0.94 -20.19 -0.89
CA PRO A 87 -1.46 -19.73 0.39
C PRO A 87 -0.36 -19.44 1.41
N THR A 88 -0.51 -18.36 2.18
CA THR A 88 0.28 -18.06 3.38
C THR A 88 -0.59 -18.01 4.63
N ARG A 89 -0.01 -18.23 5.80
CA ARG A 89 -0.67 -18.05 7.08
C ARG A 89 -0.86 -16.57 7.39
N GLY A 90 0.18 -15.77 7.15
CA GLY A 90 0.17 -14.33 7.41
C GLY A 90 -0.77 -13.58 6.47
N ALA A 91 -1.42 -12.54 7.01
CA ALA A 91 -2.32 -11.69 6.26
C ALA A 91 -1.58 -10.93 5.15
N THR A 92 -2.15 -10.90 3.96
CA THR A 92 -1.71 -10.03 2.86
C THR A 92 -1.72 -8.58 3.34
N ARG A 93 -0.60 -7.86 3.22
CA ARG A 93 -0.53 -6.48 3.70
C ARG A 93 -1.48 -5.56 2.94
N ILE A 94 -1.90 -4.50 3.62
CA ILE A 94 -2.62 -3.38 3.01
C ILE A 94 -1.65 -2.21 2.97
N ALA A 95 -1.32 -1.75 1.76
CA ALA A 95 -0.52 -0.55 1.56
C ALA A 95 -1.49 0.62 1.33
N THR A 96 -1.36 1.68 2.12
CA THR A 96 -2.29 2.81 2.06
C THR A 96 -1.62 4.03 1.45
N THR A 97 -2.31 4.63 0.49
CA THR A 97 -1.94 5.92 -0.10
C THR A 97 -3.04 6.93 0.21
N VAL A 98 -2.65 8.09 0.72
CA VAL A 98 -3.55 9.21 0.95
C VAL A 98 -3.12 10.37 0.07
N LEU A 99 -3.99 10.82 -0.81
CA LEU A 99 -3.83 12.06 -1.55
C LEU A 99 -4.52 13.19 -0.77
N GLU A 100 -3.73 14.16 -0.33
CA GLU A 100 -4.24 15.41 0.23
C GLU A 100 -4.52 16.39 -0.92
N THR A 101 -5.80 16.58 -1.28
CA THR A 101 -6.18 17.35 -2.46
C THR A 101 -5.90 18.85 -2.31
N GLY A 102 -5.98 19.40 -1.09
CA GLY A 102 -5.72 20.81 -0.84
C GLY A 102 -4.26 21.21 -1.09
N SER A 103 -3.31 20.31 -0.83
CA SER A 103 -1.88 20.57 -1.04
C SER A 103 -1.29 19.85 -2.27
N GLY A 104 -1.98 18.81 -2.77
CA GLY A 104 -1.48 17.92 -3.81
C GLY A 104 -0.43 16.91 -3.33
N LYS A 105 -0.18 16.79 -2.02
CA LYS A 105 0.80 15.86 -1.46
C LYS A 105 0.25 14.45 -1.33
N GLU A 106 1.13 13.48 -1.46
CA GLU A 106 0.84 12.06 -1.31
C GLU A 106 1.55 11.51 -0.06
N PHE A 107 0.81 10.74 0.74
CA PHE A 107 1.32 10.07 1.93
C PHE A 107 1.17 8.56 1.75
N ARG A 108 2.27 7.82 1.90
CA ARG A 108 2.29 6.37 1.69
C ARG A 108 2.67 5.64 2.97
N LEU A 109 1.81 4.70 3.37
CA LEU A 109 2.02 3.78 4.47
C LEU A 109 2.17 2.39 3.88
N THR A 110 3.38 1.83 3.94
CA THR A 110 3.70 0.54 3.33
C THR A 110 4.22 -0.41 4.40
N PRO A 111 3.33 -1.19 5.04
CA PRO A 111 3.73 -2.23 5.98
C PRO A 111 4.68 -3.24 5.30
N PRO A 112 5.58 -3.88 6.05
CA PRO A 112 6.56 -4.81 5.48
C PRO A 112 5.90 -6.03 4.82
N GLY A 113 4.76 -6.50 5.33
CA GLY A 113 4.15 -7.77 4.93
C GLY A 113 4.37 -8.85 5.98
N PRO A 114 3.74 -10.02 5.81
CA PRO A 114 3.96 -11.15 6.70
C PRO A 114 5.32 -11.80 6.47
N ASP A 115 5.89 -12.39 7.51
CA ASP A 115 6.99 -13.34 7.36
C ASP A 115 6.50 -14.58 6.60
N VAL A 116 7.35 -15.08 5.71
CA VAL A 116 7.10 -16.29 4.92
C VAL A 116 7.87 -17.46 5.52
N SER A 117 7.16 -18.50 5.94
CA SER A 117 7.77 -19.69 6.52
C SER A 117 8.50 -20.52 5.47
N GLU A 118 9.35 -21.44 5.94
CA GLU A 118 10.03 -22.38 5.05
C GLU A 118 9.06 -23.27 4.25
N THR A 119 8.00 -23.73 4.88
CA THR A 119 6.98 -24.54 4.22
C THR A 119 6.27 -23.75 3.11
N GLU A 120 6.04 -22.45 3.33
CA GLU A 120 5.34 -21.58 2.38
C GLU A 120 6.20 -21.24 1.15
N TRP A 121 7.46 -20.84 1.33
CA TRP A 121 8.30 -20.54 0.16
C TRP A 121 8.66 -21.80 -0.63
N ARG A 122 8.79 -22.96 0.02
CA ARG A 122 8.96 -24.25 -0.67
C ARG A 122 7.73 -24.61 -1.51
N ALA A 123 6.52 -24.44 -0.96
CA ALA A 123 5.29 -24.64 -1.72
C ALA A 123 5.19 -23.68 -2.94
N CYS A 124 5.74 -22.46 -2.82
CA CYS A 124 5.86 -21.55 -3.95
C CYS A 124 6.80 -22.10 -5.03
N LEU A 125 7.97 -22.62 -4.66
CA LEU A 125 8.90 -23.24 -5.61
C LEU A 125 8.29 -24.47 -6.30
N ASP A 126 7.61 -25.34 -5.55
CA ASP A 126 6.90 -26.50 -6.11
C ASP A 126 5.83 -26.08 -7.12
N THR A 127 5.14 -24.97 -6.85
CA THR A 127 4.16 -24.39 -7.76
C THR A 127 4.81 -23.94 -9.05
N LEU A 128 5.96 -23.27 -8.98
CA LEU A 128 6.72 -22.83 -10.15
C LEU A 128 7.28 -24.01 -10.96
N ALA A 129 7.78 -25.05 -10.28
CA ALA A 129 8.31 -26.25 -10.92
C ALA A 129 7.24 -26.97 -11.77
N ARG A 130 5.99 -27.00 -11.29
CA ARG A 130 4.84 -27.57 -12.03
C ARG A 130 4.49 -26.82 -13.32
N LEU A 131 4.89 -25.55 -13.45
CA LEU A 131 4.63 -24.75 -14.66
C LEU A 131 5.57 -25.09 -15.82
N GLN A 132 6.54 -25.99 -15.63
CA GLN A 132 7.48 -26.46 -16.67
C GLN A 132 8.14 -25.29 -17.42
N LEU A 133 8.52 -24.25 -16.67
CA LEU A 133 9.09 -23.02 -17.22
C LEU A 133 10.36 -23.35 -18.01
N ARG A 134 10.42 -22.89 -19.25
CA ARG A 134 11.64 -22.94 -20.05
C ARG A 134 12.36 -21.62 -19.90
N SER A 135 13.62 -21.66 -19.49
CA SER A 135 14.45 -20.46 -19.56
C SER A 135 14.52 -19.99 -21.01
N ARG A 136 14.00 -18.80 -21.29
CA ARG A 136 14.44 -18.02 -22.44
C ARG A 136 15.45 -17.04 -21.88
N ASN A 137 16.71 -17.20 -22.29
CA ASN A 137 17.67 -16.12 -22.17
C ASN A 137 17.14 -14.99 -23.05
N LEU A 138 16.41 -14.04 -22.44
CA LEU A 138 16.36 -12.68 -22.95
C LEU A 138 17.84 -12.28 -22.96
N GLY A 139 18.44 -12.11 -24.14
CA GLY A 139 19.88 -11.80 -24.26
C GLY A 139 20.30 -10.64 -23.35
N GLU A 140 21.62 -10.46 -23.18
CA GLU A 140 22.24 -9.41 -22.34
C GLU A 140 21.32 -8.18 -22.23
N PRO A 141 20.90 -7.79 -21.01
CA PRO A 141 20.07 -6.60 -20.85
C PRO A 141 20.81 -5.47 -21.54
N ALA A 142 20.18 -4.86 -22.55
CA ALA A 142 20.75 -3.69 -23.20
C ALA A 142 21.16 -2.73 -22.08
N ARG A 143 22.47 -2.48 -21.96
CA ARG A 143 23.08 -1.64 -20.91
C ARG A 143 22.73 -0.15 -21.10
N ASP A 144 21.62 0.13 -21.76
CA ASP A 144 21.01 1.44 -21.74
C ASP A 144 20.37 1.56 -20.37
N ARG A 145 21.03 2.36 -19.52
CA ARG A 145 20.63 2.76 -18.18
C ARG A 145 19.12 2.70 -18.00
N PHE A 146 18.60 1.58 -17.50
CA PHE A 146 17.44 1.62 -16.64
C PHE A 146 17.93 2.30 -15.37
N GLN A 147 17.94 3.64 -15.37
CA GLN A 147 17.70 4.36 -14.14
C GLN A 147 16.42 3.73 -13.60
N ALA A 148 16.52 3.04 -12.47
CA ALA A 148 15.37 2.78 -11.62
C ALA A 148 14.88 4.16 -11.15
N GLY A 149 14.23 4.88 -12.06
CA GLY A 149 13.55 6.11 -11.77
C GLY A 149 12.43 5.74 -10.84
N GLN A 150 12.49 6.26 -9.62
CA GLN A 150 11.30 6.61 -8.85
C GLN A 150 10.50 7.72 -9.57
N GLU A 151 10.39 7.65 -10.89
CA GLU A 151 9.61 8.56 -11.70
C GLU A 151 8.30 7.84 -11.98
N ALA A 152 7.34 8.06 -11.07
CA ALA A 152 5.95 8.00 -11.44
C ALA A 152 5.79 8.83 -12.73
N ASP A 153 5.34 8.20 -13.81
CA ASP A 153 5.00 8.89 -15.05
C ASP A 153 4.12 10.11 -14.71
N PRO A 154 4.58 11.37 -14.93
CA PRO A 154 3.84 12.57 -14.55
C PRO A 154 2.54 12.73 -15.36
N HIS A 155 2.28 11.84 -16.31
CA HIS A 155 1.08 11.76 -17.13
C HIS A 155 0.31 10.44 -16.99
N PHE A 156 0.69 9.55 -16.07
CA PHE A 156 -0.07 8.33 -15.74
C PHE A 156 -1.53 8.66 -15.40
N HIS A 157 -1.73 9.79 -14.73
CA HIS A 157 -3.03 10.38 -14.39
C HIS A 157 -3.90 10.76 -15.59
N ARG A 158 -3.36 10.99 -16.79
CA ARG A 158 -4.14 11.36 -17.98
C ARG A 158 -4.73 10.17 -18.72
N ARG A 159 -4.13 8.98 -18.60
CA ARG A 159 -4.54 7.79 -19.36
C ARG A 159 -5.55 6.89 -18.63
N HIS A 160 -5.77 7.11 -17.33
CA HIS A 160 -6.67 6.31 -16.50
C HIS A 160 -7.53 7.18 -15.56
N PRO A 161 -8.61 7.82 -16.06
CA PRO A 161 -9.37 8.85 -15.34
C PRO A 161 -10.24 8.36 -14.16
N PHE A 162 -10.39 7.05 -13.99
CA PHE A 162 -11.11 6.44 -12.85
C PHE A 162 -10.21 5.52 -12.01
N LEU A 163 -8.89 5.62 -12.24
CA LEU A 163 -7.89 5.24 -11.26
C LEU A 163 -7.57 6.42 -10.33
N HIS A 164 -7.96 7.65 -10.68
CA HIS A 164 -8.26 8.80 -9.79
C HIS A 164 -9.08 9.84 -10.57
N GLY A 165 -10.33 10.09 -10.15
CA GLY A 165 -11.16 11.15 -10.72
C GLY A 165 -10.78 12.50 -10.12
N ARG A 166 -10.32 13.45 -10.94
CA ARG A 166 -10.21 14.86 -10.47
C ARG A 166 -11.61 15.49 -10.44
N PRO A 167 -12.00 16.21 -9.38
CA PRO A 167 -13.13 17.13 -9.50
C PRO A 167 -12.77 18.27 -10.47
N PRO A 168 -13.76 18.90 -11.12
CA PRO A 168 -13.51 20.03 -12.01
C PRO A 168 -12.88 21.18 -11.22
N ARG A 169 -11.93 21.90 -11.86
CA ARG A 169 -11.35 23.12 -11.27
C ARG A 169 -12.47 24.15 -11.08
N PRO A 170 -12.56 24.86 -9.95
CA PRO A 170 -13.38 26.04 -9.86
C PRO A 170 -12.85 27.09 -10.84
N ALA A 171 -13.75 27.65 -11.65
CA ALA A 171 -13.43 28.80 -12.48
C ALA A 171 -13.17 30.01 -11.58
N GLY A 172 -12.01 30.68 -11.74
CA GLY A 172 -11.87 32.08 -11.35
C GLY A 172 -10.99 32.44 -10.15
N VAL A 173 -9.80 31.86 -9.97
CA VAL A 173 -8.77 32.47 -9.09
C VAL A 173 -7.63 33.01 -9.95
N GLN A 174 -7.60 34.33 -10.09
CA GLN A 174 -6.54 35.10 -10.74
C GLN A 174 -5.24 34.99 -9.94
N ASP A 175 -4.12 34.81 -10.64
CA ASP A 175 -2.76 34.82 -10.10
C ASP A 175 -2.49 36.14 -9.35
N ARG A 176 -2.06 36.04 -8.08
CA ARG A 176 -1.44 37.16 -7.35
C ARG A 176 0.09 37.00 -7.35
N PRO A 177 0.86 38.08 -7.55
CA PRO A 177 2.32 38.02 -7.63
C PRO A 177 2.96 37.76 -6.26
N LYS A 178 4.01 36.94 -6.26
CA LYS A 178 4.86 36.62 -5.10
C LYS A 178 5.55 37.89 -4.58
N ARG A 179 5.31 38.26 -3.32
CA ARG A 179 6.21 39.15 -2.56
C ARG A 179 7.18 38.32 -1.72
N MET A 180 8.46 38.63 -1.84
CA MET A 180 9.53 38.18 -0.95
C MET A 180 9.31 38.77 0.45
N ALA A 181 9.44 37.93 1.47
CA ALA A 181 9.65 38.37 2.85
C ALA A 181 10.92 37.68 3.36
N GLN A 182 11.80 38.51 3.90
CA GLN A 182 13.15 38.20 4.35
C GLN A 182 13.12 37.29 5.59
N ALA A 183 14.12 36.42 5.68
CA ALA A 183 14.44 35.66 6.89
C ALA A 183 15.15 36.61 7.87
N ASP A 184 14.66 36.67 9.10
CA ASP A 184 15.41 37.24 10.22
C ASP A 184 15.61 36.19 11.30
N THR A 185 16.80 36.25 11.88
CA THR A 185 17.53 35.22 12.60
C THR A 185 17.14 35.09 14.08
N GLY A 186 17.20 33.87 14.64
CA GLY A 186 17.31 33.67 16.10
C GLY A 186 16.91 32.28 16.61
N VAL A 187 17.86 31.54 17.20
CA VAL A 187 17.72 30.27 17.94
C VAL A 187 18.51 30.43 19.26
N PRO A 188 18.21 29.72 20.38
CA PRO A 188 17.07 29.74 21.30
C PRO A 188 17.54 30.16 22.73
N PRO A 189 16.85 29.78 23.83
CA PRO A 189 17.62 29.00 24.82
C PRO A 189 16.87 27.79 25.40
N GLU A 190 17.67 26.83 25.87
CA GLU A 190 17.30 25.61 26.57
C GLU A 190 16.95 25.82 28.05
N ALA A 191 15.99 25.05 28.54
CA ALA A 191 15.85 24.49 29.91
C ALA A 191 14.61 23.57 29.85
N GLY A 192 14.55 22.31 30.27
CA GLY A 192 15.19 21.64 31.40
C GLY A 192 14.08 21.07 32.31
N CYS A 193 14.20 19.78 32.69
CA CYS A 193 13.35 18.99 33.62
C CYS A 193 12.04 18.39 33.05
N ARG A 194 11.96 17.07 32.79
CA ARG A 194 11.94 15.87 33.68
C ARG A 194 10.52 15.45 34.10
N ASP A 195 10.02 14.38 33.47
CA ASP A 195 9.01 13.48 34.04
C ASP A 195 9.49 12.92 35.39
N PRO A 196 8.61 12.79 36.41
CA PRO A 196 7.91 11.51 36.57
C PRO A 196 6.51 11.58 37.26
N LEU A 197 5.82 10.43 37.25
CA LEU A 197 4.86 9.92 38.25
C LEU A 197 3.40 9.73 37.81
N TYR A 198 3.18 8.52 37.28
CA TYR A 198 2.17 7.59 37.77
C TYR A 198 2.07 7.64 39.31
N SER A 199 1.00 8.21 39.86
CA SER A 199 0.58 7.95 41.24
C SER A 199 -0.93 8.15 41.39
N GLY A 200 -1.59 7.10 41.89
CA GLY A 200 -3.03 7.00 41.98
C GLY A 200 -3.65 7.92 43.03
N ARG A 201 -4.91 8.30 42.79
CA ARG A 201 -5.79 8.86 43.81
C ARG A 201 -6.91 7.86 44.13
N ARG A 202 -6.80 7.22 45.30
CA ARG A 202 -7.94 6.75 46.09
C ARG A 202 -8.07 7.69 47.30
N GLY A 203 -9.27 8.23 47.53
CA GLY A 203 -9.74 8.72 48.83
C GLY A 203 -11.22 8.35 48.93
N ARG A 204 -11.62 7.38 49.76
CA ARG A 204 -11.92 7.38 51.20
C ARG A 204 -13.12 8.25 51.61
N THR A 205 -14.24 7.58 51.83
CA THR A 205 -15.23 7.67 52.94
C THR A 205 -16.14 6.43 52.77
N GLY A 206 -16.69 5.72 53.76
CA GLY A 206 -16.76 5.88 55.20
C GLY A 206 -16.98 4.52 55.88
N GLN A 207 -16.90 4.55 57.21
CA GLN A 207 -17.00 3.43 58.14
C GLN A 207 -18.39 2.77 58.13
N ARG A 208 -18.43 1.44 58.26
CA ARG A 208 -19.17 0.72 59.32
C ARG A 208 -18.93 -0.79 59.23
N ALA A 209 -18.53 -1.36 60.36
CA ALA A 209 -18.41 -2.78 60.60
C ALA A 209 -19.79 -3.39 60.93
N ALA A 210 -20.08 -4.58 60.40
CA ALA A 210 -20.90 -5.59 61.06
C ALA A 210 -20.64 -6.96 60.41
N ARG A 211 -20.20 -7.91 61.23
CA ARG A 211 -20.27 -9.36 60.99
C ARG A 211 -21.72 -9.75 60.72
N LEU A 212 -21.96 -10.73 59.84
CA LEU A 212 -22.42 -12.06 60.26
C LEU A 212 -22.45 -13.03 59.07
N VAL A 213 -22.07 -14.26 59.40
CA VAL A 213 -22.05 -15.47 58.59
C VAL A 213 -23.46 -16.01 58.45
N SER A 214 -23.84 -16.44 57.25
CA SER A 214 -24.72 -17.58 56.95
C SER A 214 -24.48 -17.98 55.50
#